data_AF-A0A1H3GSY9-F1
#
_entry.id   AF-A0A1H3GSY9-F1
#
_cell.length_a   1.000
_cell.length_b   1.000
_cell.length_c   1.000
_cell.angle_alpha   90.00
_cell.angle_beta   90.00
_cell.angle_gamma   90.00
#
_symmetry.space_group_name_H-M   'P 1'
#
loop_
_entity.id
_entity.type
_entity.pdbx_description
1 polymer ?
#
loop_
_entity_poly.entity_id
_entity_poly.type
_entity_poly.pdbx_seq_one_letter_code
_entity_poly.pdbx_strand_id
1 'polypeptide(L)'
;MKQALKIKLKSHAQFLEAWKLFIKLGYHCDNKPHTCPYLYADKEGALTYDFFDVEGSDGALQYFNDHTNQEVTLVELQSMVNLQKFWSKAPVDAWVWERLPNGKCVWHCRKEGKSFDKKAPNYETERNTLWRSSDKQKEANQMNASINTQLSKLNIVLA
;
A
#
# COMPACT_ATOMS: atom_id res chain seq x y z
N MET A 1 0.56 -2.60 -12.32
CA MET A 1 -0.44 -1.52 -12.48
C MET A 1 -0.30 -0.60 -11.29
N LYS A 2 -0.23 0.72 -11.49
CA LYS A 2 -0.12 1.69 -10.38
C LYS A 2 -1.52 1.98 -9.80
N GLN A 3 -1.56 2.66 -8.67
CA GLN A 3 -2.80 3.06 -8.02
C GLN A 3 -3.05 4.54 -8.27
N ALA A 4 -4.31 4.92 -8.50
CA ALA A 4 -4.67 6.32 -8.51
C ALA A 4 -4.70 6.84 -7.07
N LEU A 5 -3.79 7.75 -6.71
CA LEU A 5 -3.60 8.24 -5.34
C LEU A 5 -3.74 9.76 -5.27
N LYS A 6 -4.18 10.27 -4.12
CA LYS A 6 -4.21 11.70 -3.76
C LYS A 6 -3.58 11.86 -2.38
N ILE A 7 -2.79 12.92 -2.17
CA ILE A 7 -2.32 13.30 -0.82
C ILE A 7 -2.45 14.81 -0.62
N LYS A 8 -2.97 15.20 0.55
CA LYS A 8 -3.02 16.57 1.04
C LYS A 8 -1.86 16.80 2.02
N LEU A 9 -1.10 17.87 1.77
CA LEU A 9 0.16 18.18 2.44
C LEU A 9 0.03 19.47 3.24
N LYS A 10 0.49 19.45 4.49
CA LYS A 10 0.33 20.58 5.43
C LYS A 10 1.57 21.44 5.56
N SER A 11 2.69 21.03 4.95
CA SER A 11 3.95 21.77 5.01
C SER A 11 4.88 21.41 3.85
N HIS A 12 5.85 22.28 3.59
CA HIS A 12 6.90 22.02 2.60
C HIS A 12 7.71 20.76 2.92
N ALA A 13 7.96 20.48 4.20
CA ALA A 13 8.66 19.26 4.63
C ALA A 13 7.88 17.99 4.23
N GLN A 14 6.55 17.98 4.46
CA GLN A 14 5.69 16.88 4.02
C GLN A 14 5.69 16.73 2.50
N PHE A 15 5.67 17.84 1.75
CA PHE A 15 5.77 17.81 0.30
C PHE A 15 7.06 17.12 -0.18
N LEU A 16 8.21 17.51 0.36
CA LEU A 16 9.50 16.91 -0.03
C LEU A 16 9.55 15.41 0.28
N GLU A 17 8.98 15.00 1.41
CA GLU A 17 8.90 13.60 1.81
C GLU A 17 7.95 12.81 0.91
N ALA A 18 6.72 13.28 0.73
CA ALA A 18 5.72 12.65 -0.13
C ALA A 18 6.25 12.50 -1.56
N TRP A 19 6.90 13.54 -2.10
CA TRP A 19 7.52 13.49 -3.42
C TRP A 19 8.54 12.36 -3.53
N LYS A 20 9.48 12.27 -2.56
CA LYS A 20 10.48 11.19 -2.53
C LYS A 20 9.82 9.81 -2.48
N LEU A 21 8.72 9.66 -1.75
CA LEU A 21 8.00 8.39 -1.63
C LEU A 21 7.30 8.02 -2.94
N PHE A 22 6.64 8.95 -3.62
CA PHE A 22 6.05 8.68 -4.95
C PHE A 22 7.10 8.25 -5.98
N ILE A 23 8.25 8.92 -6.03
CA ILE A 23 9.35 8.52 -6.91
C ILE A 23 9.86 7.11 -6.57
N LYS A 24 10.00 6.76 -5.28
CA LYS A 24 10.38 5.41 -4.86
C LYS A 24 9.34 4.36 -5.25
N LEU A 25 8.06 4.70 -5.19
CA LEU A 25 6.98 3.86 -5.69
C LEU A 25 7.01 3.72 -7.23
N GLY A 26 7.82 4.52 -7.93
CA GLY A 26 8.02 4.49 -9.36
C GLY A 26 6.97 5.28 -10.13
N TYR A 27 6.40 6.33 -9.53
CA TYR A 27 5.67 7.37 -10.26
C TYR A 27 6.66 8.37 -10.85
N HIS A 28 6.26 9.07 -11.90
CA HIS A 28 7.10 10.03 -12.61
C HIS A 28 6.36 11.34 -12.87
N CYS A 29 7.10 12.45 -12.88
CA CYS A 29 6.59 13.77 -13.23
C CYS A 29 7.67 14.48 -14.02
N ASP A 30 7.31 15.03 -15.19
CA ASP A 30 8.26 15.71 -16.05
C ASP A 30 8.74 17.03 -15.42
N ASN A 31 7.84 17.73 -14.72
CA ASN A 31 8.10 19.05 -14.14
C ASN A 31 7.74 19.08 -12.65
N LYS A 32 8.73 18.79 -11.79
CA LYS A 32 8.56 18.88 -10.33
C LYS A 32 8.31 20.34 -9.89
N PRO A 33 7.23 20.63 -9.14
CA PRO A 33 7.02 21.96 -8.56
C PRO A 33 7.96 22.18 -7.38
N HIS A 34 8.22 23.44 -7.03
CA HIS A 34 9.00 23.78 -5.84
C HIS A 34 8.29 23.36 -4.55
N THR A 35 6.97 23.50 -4.50
CA THR A 35 6.10 23.05 -3.40
C THR A 35 4.67 22.96 -3.90
N CYS A 36 3.83 22.14 -3.28
CA CYS A 36 2.39 22.17 -3.49
C CYS A 36 1.65 21.55 -2.29
N PRO A 37 0.40 21.96 -2.02
CA PRO A 37 -0.45 21.33 -1.02
C PRO A 37 -1.06 20.01 -1.49
N TYR A 38 -1.18 19.77 -2.79
CA TYR A 38 -1.78 18.54 -3.33
C TYR A 38 -0.88 17.85 -4.35
N LEU A 39 -0.77 16.53 -4.21
CA LEU A 39 -0.16 15.64 -5.21
C LEU A 39 -1.17 14.57 -5.62
N TYR A 40 -1.21 14.28 -6.92
CA TYR A 40 -2.08 13.28 -7.51
C TYR A 40 -1.26 12.33 -8.38
N ALA A 41 -1.53 11.04 -8.26
CA ALA A 41 -0.91 10.02 -9.10
C ALA A 41 -2.00 9.21 -9.82
N ASP A 42 -1.77 8.81 -11.07
CA ASP A 42 -2.70 8.00 -11.87
C ASP A 42 -2.26 6.53 -12.00
N LYS A 43 -3.04 5.72 -12.74
CA LYS A 43 -2.80 4.27 -12.89
C LYS A 43 -1.68 3.97 -13.90
N GLU A 44 -1.39 4.93 -14.76
CA GLU A 44 -0.37 4.98 -15.78
C GLU A 44 1.01 5.30 -15.16
N GLY A 45 0.99 5.92 -13.98
CA GLY A 45 2.17 6.22 -13.17
C GLY A 45 2.63 7.67 -13.26
N ALA A 46 1.86 8.56 -13.88
CA ALA A 46 2.13 9.98 -13.87
C ALA A 46 1.80 10.57 -12.49
N LEU A 47 2.62 11.52 -12.05
CA LEU A 47 2.48 12.31 -10.85
C LEU A 47 2.27 13.76 -11.26
N THR A 48 1.18 14.35 -10.80
CA THR A 48 0.83 15.76 -11.01
C THR A 48 0.56 16.44 -9.68
N TYR A 49 0.33 17.74 -9.71
CA TYR A 49 0.16 18.58 -8.53
C TYR A 49 -0.92 19.63 -8.75
N ASP A 50 -1.48 20.11 -7.64
CA ASP A 50 -2.38 21.26 -7.65
C ASP A 50 -2.09 22.16 -6.45
N PHE A 51 -2.35 23.45 -6.63
CA PHE A 51 -2.20 24.50 -5.62
C PHE A 51 -3.52 24.84 -4.92
N PHE A 52 -4.65 24.46 -5.51
CA PHE A 52 -5.97 24.75 -4.98
C PHE A 52 -6.67 23.47 -4.53
N ASP A 53 -7.39 23.55 -3.41
CA ASP A 53 -8.37 22.52 -3.03
C ASP A 53 -9.66 22.87 -3.76
N VAL A 54 -9.78 22.46 -5.03
CA VAL A 54 -10.89 22.92 -5.89
C VAL A 54 -12.23 22.26 -5.54
N GLU A 55 -12.30 21.49 -4.46
CA GLU A 55 -13.50 20.86 -3.90
C GLU A 55 -14.55 21.85 -3.35
N GLY A 56 -14.43 23.17 -3.65
CA GLY A 56 -15.37 24.20 -3.21
C GLY A 56 -15.71 25.27 -4.24
N SER A 57 -15.39 25.11 -5.53
CA SER A 57 -15.80 26.09 -6.57
C SER A 57 -16.62 25.42 -7.68
N ASP A 58 -17.82 25.97 -7.92
CA ASP A 58 -18.93 25.38 -8.67
C ASP A 58 -18.64 25.01 -10.15
N GLY A 59 -17.48 25.38 -10.71
CA GLY A 59 -17.11 25.02 -12.09
C GLY A 59 -16.19 23.80 -12.24
N ALA A 60 -15.31 23.57 -11.27
CA ALA A 60 -14.37 22.43 -11.28
C ALA A 60 -14.87 21.27 -10.41
N LEU A 61 -15.85 21.52 -9.52
CA LEU A 61 -16.39 20.54 -8.58
C LEU A 61 -16.86 19.24 -9.24
N GLN A 62 -17.39 19.29 -10.46
CA GLN A 62 -17.86 18.10 -11.17
C GLN A 62 -16.72 17.25 -11.72
N TYR A 63 -15.67 17.88 -12.25
CA TYR A 63 -14.41 17.21 -12.55
C TYR A 63 -13.80 16.64 -11.26
N PHE A 64 -13.99 17.33 -10.12
CA PHE A 64 -13.46 16.93 -8.82
C PHE A 64 -14.16 15.77 -8.10
N ASN A 65 -15.48 15.73 -8.15
CA ASN A 65 -16.31 14.69 -7.56
C ASN A 65 -16.20 13.35 -8.30
N ASP A 66 -15.73 13.37 -9.55
CA ASP A 66 -15.52 12.16 -10.37
C ASP A 66 -14.09 11.57 -10.24
N HIS A 67 -13.20 12.17 -9.43
CA HIS A 67 -11.87 11.61 -9.23
C HIS A 67 -11.93 10.32 -8.41
N THR A 68 -11.43 9.24 -9.00
CA THR A 68 -11.32 7.91 -8.36
C THR A 68 -10.03 7.73 -7.56
N ASN A 69 -9.27 8.81 -7.33
CA ASN A 69 -8.03 8.78 -6.58
C ASN A 69 -8.29 8.45 -5.12
N GLN A 70 -7.64 7.40 -4.63
CA GLN A 70 -7.66 7.07 -3.22
C GLN A 70 -6.83 8.11 -2.45
N GLU A 71 -7.46 8.83 -1.51
CA GLU A 71 -6.72 9.69 -0.59
C GLU A 71 -5.88 8.84 0.37
N VAL A 72 -4.60 9.21 0.49
CA VAL A 72 -3.64 8.55 1.37
C VAL A 72 -2.89 9.57 2.21
N THR A 73 -2.54 9.14 3.42
CA THR A 73 -1.66 9.86 4.33
C THR A 73 -0.19 9.57 4.00
N LEU A 74 0.70 10.40 4.54
CA LEU A 74 2.15 10.21 4.43
C LEU A 74 2.59 8.86 5.03
N VAL A 75 1.96 8.44 6.12
CA VAL A 75 2.23 7.16 6.80
C VAL A 75 1.84 5.98 5.92
N GLU A 76 0.69 6.05 5.25
CA GLU A 76 0.25 5.03 4.31
C GLU A 76 1.17 4.97 3.09
N LEU A 77 1.59 6.11 2.54
CA LEU A 77 2.52 6.17 1.43
C LEU A 77 3.89 5.56 1.79
N GLN A 78 4.40 5.86 2.98
CA GLN A 78 5.62 5.24 3.52
C GLN A 78 5.46 3.73 3.72
N SER A 79 4.28 3.29 4.19
CA SER A 79 3.96 1.87 4.34
C SER A 79 3.93 1.15 2.98
N MET A 80 3.40 1.77 1.93
CA MET A 80 3.43 1.24 0.56
C MET A 80 4.86 1.06 0.06
N VAL A 81 5.76 2.03 0.28
CA VAL A 81 7.18 1.92 -0.10
C VAL A 81 7.86 0.77 0.64
N ASN A 82 7.59 0.64 1.94
CA ASN A 82 8.16 -0.43 2.76
C ASN A 82 7.68 -1.81 2.28
N LEU A 83 6.39 -1.94 1.96
CA LEU A 83 5.83 -3.15 1.35
C LEU A 83 6.45 -3.45 -0.01
N GLN A 84 6.64 -2.44 -0.87
CA GLN A 84 7.30 -2.65 -2.17
C GLN A 84 8.74 -3.15 -1.99
N LYS A 85 9.50 -2.56 -1.05
CA LYS A 85 10.86 -2.99 -0.70
C LYS A 85 10.91 -4.39 -0.09
N PHE A 86 9.88 -4.78 0.66
CA PHE A 86 9.72 -6.13 1.20
C PHE A 86 9.54 -7.14 0.06
N TRP A 87 8.63 -6.86 -0.86
CA TRP A 87 8.30 -7.74 -1.99
C TRP A 87 9.33 -7.72 -3.12
N SER A 88 10.24 -6.74 -3.18
CA SER A 88 11.31 -6.70 -4.18
C SER A 88 12.36 -7.80 -3.97
N LYS A 89 12.45 -8.35 -2.76
CA LYS A 89 13.32 -9.50 -2.43
C LYS A 89 12.61 -10.85 -2.62
N ALA A 90 11.31 -10.83 -2.91
CA ALA A 90 10.53 -12.05 -3.06
C ALA A 90 10.75 -12.66 -4.45
N PRO A 91 10.74 -14.01 -4.58
CA PRO A 91 10.66 -14.66 -5.89
C PRO A 91 9.49 -14.11 -6.73
N VAL A 92 9.64 -14.12 -8.06
CA VAL A 92 8.56 -13.68 -8.96
C VAL A 92 7.29 -14.51 -8.77
N ASP A 93 7.45 -15.81 -8.52
CA ASP A 93 6.36 -16.76 -8.31
C ASP A 93 5.74 -16.69 -6.90
N ALA A 94 6.29 -15.87 -6.00
CA ALA A 94 5.79 -15.74 -4.63
C ALA A 94 4.46 -14.98 -4.59
N TRP A 95 3.48 -15.51 -3.87
CA TRP A 95 2.16 -14.91 -3.70
C TRP A 95 1.84 -14.60 -2.23
N VAL A 96 2.44 -15.31 -1.28
CA VAL A 96 2.32 -15.05 0.17
C VAL A 96 3.69 -15.20 0.85
N TRP A 97 3.87 -14.40 1.90
CA TRP A 97 4.89 -14.58 2.93
C TRP A 97 4.23 -15.04 4.22
N GLU A 98 4.82 -16.02 4.89
CA GLU A 98 4.34 -16.50 6.17
C GLU A 98 5.50 -16.70 7.16
N ARG A 99 5.27 -16.28 8.40
CA ARG A 99 6.08 -16.63 9.57
C ARG A 99 5.41 -17.81 10.26
N LEU A 100 6.08 -18.96 10.20
CA LEU A 100 5.62 -20.18 10.84
C LEU A 100 5.77 -20.09 12.36
N PRO A 101 5.05 -20.92 13.15
CA PRO A 101 5.13 -20.90 14.62
C PRO A 101 6.54 -21.13 15.18
N ASN A 102 7.40 -21.81 14.43
CA ASN A 102 8.82 -22.03 14.80
C ASN A 102 9.72 -20.82 14.49
N GLY A 103 9.16 -19.67 14.11
CA GLY A 103 9.87 -18.43 13.78
C GLY A 103 10.52 -18.42 12.40
N LYS A 104 10.47 -19.51 11.62
CA LYS A 104 10.99 -19.53 10.25
C LYS A 104 10.02 -18.81 9.31
N CYS A 105 10.59 -18.00 8.41
CA CYS A 105 9.81 -17.32 7.39
C CYS A 105 9.95 -18.00 6.02
N VAL A 106 8.84 -18.10 5.28
CA VAL A 106 8.79 -18.70 3.95
C VAL A 106 8.02 -17.82 2.97
N TRP A 107 8.40 -17.92 1.70
CA TRP A 107 7.61 -17.45 0.57
C TRP A 107 6.87 -18.65 -0.02
N HIS A 108 5.54 -18.61 0.03
CA HIS A 108 4.72 -19.53 -0.75
C HIS A 108 4.71 -19.08 -2.20
N CYS A 109 5.18 -19.97 -3.06
CA CYS A 109 5.32 -19.73 -4.50
C CYS A 109 4.38 -20.64 -5.28
N ARG A 110 4.00 -20.20 -6.48
CA ARG A 110 3.22 -21.02 -7.42
C ARG A 110 3.76 -20.86 -8.84
N LYS A 111 4.15 -21.98 -9.46
CA LYS A 111 4.63 -22.02 -10.85
C LYS A 111 4.03 -23.22 -11.56
N GLU A 112 3.52 -23.01 -12.77
CA GLU A 112 2.96 -24.10 -13.61
C GLU A 112 1.94 -24.97 -12.87
N GLY A 113 1.06 -24.33 -12.09
CA GLY A 113 0.02 -25.02 -11.31
C GLY A 113 0.50 -25.68 -10.02
N LYS A 114 1.82 -25.83 -9.79
CA LYS A 114 2.41 -26.44 -8.59
C LYS A 114 2.77 -25.39 -7.55
N SER A 115 2.51 -25.71 -6.28
CA SER A 115 2.91 -24.90 -5.13
C SER A 115 4.20 -25.42 -4.53
N PHE A 116 5.08 -24.51 -4.10
CA PHE A 116 6.33 -24.85 -3.41
C PHE A 116 6.76 -23.67 -2.54
N ASP A 117 7.59 -23.96 -1.54
CA ASP A 117 8.07 -22.96 -0.58
C ASP A 117 9.53 -22.61 -0.83
N LYS A 118 9.86 -21.33 -0.63
CA LYS A 118 11.24 -20.84 -0.61
C LYS A 118 11.52 -20.16 0.72
N LYS A 119 12.76 -20.26 1.19
CA LYS A 119 13.19 -19.54 2.40
C LYS A 119 12.98 -18.04 2.21
N ALA A 120 12.30 -17.41 3.15
CA ALA A 120 12.18 -15.96 3.21
C ALA A 120 13.09 -15.42 4.33
N PRO A 121 13.59 -14.18 4.21
CA PRO A 121 14.26 -13.53 5.32
C PRO A 121 13.23 -13.23 6.43
N ASN A 122 13.73 -13.21 7.67
CA ASN A 122 12.95 -12.81 8.83
C ASN A 122 12.82 -11.29 8.80
N TYR A 123 11.61 -10.81 8.58
CA TYR A 123 11.30 -9.40 8.66
C TYR A 123 10.67 -9.10 10.01
N GLU A 124 11.12 -8.03 10.66
CA GLU A 124 10.50 -7.48 11.86
C GLU A 124 9.16 -6.86 11.48
N THR A 125 8.10 -7.67 11.56
CA THR A 125 6.71 -7.26 11.36
C THR A 125 5.86 -7.96 12.41
N GLU A 126 4.84 -7.26 12.91
CA GLU A 126 3.85 -7.82 13.84
C GLU A 126 2.94 -8.86 13.16
N ARG A 127 2.95 -8.92 11.82
CA ARG A 127 2.12 -9.84 11.05
C ARG A 127 2.81 -11.18 10.87
N ASN A 128 2.05 -12.26 11.03
CA ASN A 128 2.51 -13.60 10.66
C ASN A 128 2.29 -13.93 9.19
N THR A 129 1.42 -13.19 8.49
CA THR A 129 1.11 -13.45 7.08
C THR A 129 0.96 -12.16 6.29
N LEU A 130 1.58 -12.12 5.11
CA LEU A 130 1.48 -11.02 4.16
C LEU A 130 1.18 -11.56 2.76
N TRP A 131 0.10 -11.09 2.16
CA TRP A 131 -0.32 -11.40 0.81
C TRP A 131 0.25 -10.36 -0.14
N ARG A 132 0.74 -10.82 -1.30
CA ARG A 132 1.27 -9.92 -2.33
C ARG A 132 0.17 -9.09 -3.00
N SER A 133 -1.02 -9.68 -3.14
CA SER A 133 -2.20 -8.99 -3.66
C SER A 133 -2.88 -8.20 -2.54
N SER A 134 -3.18 -6.93 -2.81
CA SER A 134 -3.92 -6.06 -1.90
C SER A 134 -5.32 -6.60 -1.57
N ASP A 135 -6.00 -7.18 -2.56
CA ASP A 135 -7.37 -7.67 -2.38
C ASP A 135 -7.38 -8.91 -1.52
N LYS A 136 -6.45 -9.84 -1.77
CA LYS A 136 -6.26 -11.01 -0.91
C LYS A 136 -5.84 -10.63 0.51
N GLN A 137 -5.01 -9.59 0.65
CA GLN A 137 -4.66 -9.06 1.97
C GLN A 137 -5.88 -8.49 2.69
N LYS A 138 -6.77 -7.77 2.00
CA LYS A 138 -8.02 -7.23 2.56
C LYS A 138 -8.95 -8.36 3.00
N GLU A 139 -9.19 -9.35 2.14
CA GLU A 139 -9.99 -10.55 2.46
C GLU A 139 -9.45 -11.26 3.70
N ALA A 140 -8.14 -11.53 3.75
CA ALA A 140 -7.50 -12.19 4.89
C ALA A 140 -7.62 -11.37 6.18
N ASN A 141 -7.44 -10.05 6.11
CA ASN A 141 -7.62 -9.16 7.27
C ASN A 141 -9.06 -9.19 7.79
N GLN A 142 -10.06 -9.14 6.89
CA GLN A 142 -11.48 -9.20 7.24
C GLN A 142 -11.84 -10.54 7.89
N MET A 143 -11.34 -11.63 7.33
CA MET A 143 -11.54 -12.98 7.89
C MET A 143 -10.93 -13.08 9.29
N ASN A 144 -9.69 -12.63 9.49
CA ASN A 144 -9.04 -12.64 10.79
C ASN A 144 -9.78 -11.78 11.83
N ALA A 145 -10.27 -10.60 11.44
CA ALA A 145 -11.07 -9.75 12.32
C ALA A 145 -12.39 -10.43 12.72
N SER A 146 -13.06 -11.10 11.78
CA SER A 146 -14.27 -11.88 12.04
C SER A 146 -14.00 -13.04 13.00
N ILE A 147 -12.93 -13.80 12.77
CA ILE A 147 -12.51 -14.90 13.64
C ILE A 147 -12.24 -14.39 15.05
N ASN A 148 -11.46 -13.32 15.21
CA ASN A 148 -11.16 -12.74 16.52
C ASN A 148 -12.43 -12.28 17.25
N THR A 149 -13.40 -11.72 16.53
CA THR A 149 -14.70 -11.33 17.09
C THR A 149 -15.52 -12.54 17.55
N GLN A 150 -15.46 -13.66 16.82
CA GLN A 150 -16.14 -14.90 17.21
C GLN A 150 -15.46 -15.53 18.46
N LEU A 151 -14.13 -15.58 18.47
CA LEU A 151 -13.36 -16.11 19.59
C LEU A 151 -13.59 -15.30 20.87
N SER A 152 -13.62 -13.96 20.77
CA SER A 152 -13.90 -13.10 21.91
C SER A 152 -15.29 -13.33 22.49
N LYS A 153 -16.31 -13.57 21.63
CA LYS A 153 -17.67 -13.92 22.08
C LYS A 153 -17.73 -15.27 22.79
N LEU A 154 -16.82 -16.18 22.44
CA LEU A 154 -16.71 -17.51 23.06
C LEU A 154 -15.75 -17.55 24.26
N ASN A 155 -15.17 -16.42 24.68
CA ASN A 155 -14.11 -16.33 25.69
C ASN A 155 -12.90 -17.25 25.40
N ILE A 156 -12.59 -17.48 24.12
CA ILE A 156 -11.43 -18.26 23.70
C ILE A 156 -10.29 -17.29 23.37
N VAL A 157 -9.14 -17.50 24.01
CA VAL A 157 -7.89 -16.80 23.68
C VAL A 157 -6.99 -17.79 22.95
N LEU A 158 -6.66 -17.49 21.69
CA LEU A 158 -5.63 -18.22 20.96
C LEU A 158 -4.27 -17.69 21.40
N ALA A 159 -3.44 -18.57 21.95
CA ALA A 159 -2.05 -18.31 22.33
C ALA A 159 -1.12 -18.34 21.11
#